data_AF-A0A951JDY5-F1
#
_entry.id   AF-A0A951JDY5-F1
#
_cell.length_a   1.000
_cell.length_b   1.000
_cell.length_c   1.000
_cell.angle_alpha   90.00
_cell.angle_beta   90.00
_cell.angle_gamma   90.00
#
_symmetry.space_group_name_H-M   'P 1'
#
loop_
_entity.id
_entity.type
_entity.pdbx_description
1 polymer ?
#
loop_
_entity_poly.entity_id
_entity_poly.type
_entity_poly.pdbx_seq_one_letter_code
_entity_poly.pdbx_strand_id
1 'polypeptide(L)'
;MSVVIYGRALILSLAILVANTAVAEPGSREDATPWFGLGSISNRILDIQEKIAATQKEMAEALNKAEDDYTERLQRLEAKRRDAKEIGWPLITDSKRDYAERIAEVRQELAEEKQDVRTDFEKEQDELEQEIKDALASPPASTARERMELVRTGTASREAHEVYNALVNLRDSILQLNERLSSESTNYRLASTTYKAQIRLYRYVIQMNQEFRERIDQVYKPGMKELEQRVGAAVKNTKTSAMSEAQKQREIRKLERIRVALQEGYPKLDRHKTWAGRNIETVQNLLDVHETLLENVEIAGDAAALIAEVNSEIEGLDFVAPELIEYDLEASDFEIGDPADVE
;
A
#
# COMPACT_ATOMS: atom_id res chain seq x y z
N MET A 1 -34.96 -35.24 33.25
CA MET A 1 -33.48 -35.32 33.31
C MET A 1 -33.00 -35.35 31.86
N SER A 2 -32.54 -34.22 31.33
CA SER A 2 -31.11 -33.82 31.34
C SER A 2 -30.30 -34.80 30.47
N VAL A 3 -29.59 -34.44 29.40
CA VAL A 3 -28.90 -33.19 29.03
C VAL A 3 -28.54 -33.25 27.53
N VAL A 4 -28.49 -32.07 26.92
CA VAL A 4 -27.92 -31.70 25.62
C VAL A 4 -26.50 -32.26 25.39
N ILE A 5 -26.15 -32.64 24.16
CA ILE A 5 -24.93 -32.20 23.44
C ILE A 5 -25.09 -32.57 21.96
N TYR A 6 -25.42 -31.55 21.16
CA TYR A 6 -25.12 -31.51 19.74
C TYR A 6 -23.61 -31.25 19.59
N GLY A 7 -22.83 -32.29 19.31
CA GLY A 7 -21.43 -32.17 18.91
C GLY A 7 -21.33 -32.00 17.41
N ARG A 8 -21.36 -30.75 16.95
CA ARG A 8 -21.19 -30.33 15.56
C ARG A 8 -19.90 -30.92 14.95
N ALA A 9 -20.06 -31.46 13.75
CA ALA A 9 -19.02 -31.58 12.76
C ALA A 9 -18.33 -30.21 12.57
N LEU A 10 -17.04 -30.16 12.88
CA LEU A 10 -16.18 -29.00 12.65
C LEU A 10 -14.91 -29.50 11.95
N ILE A 11 -15.13 -29.97 10.73
CA ILE A 11 -14.14 -29.96 9.65
C ILE A 11 -14.89 -29.32 8.50
N LEU A 12 -14.68 -28.04 8.26
CA LEU A 12 -14.56 -27.48 6.92
C LEU A 12 -14.19 -25.99 7.06
N SER A 13 -13.07 -25.65 6.42
CA SER A 13 -12.81 -24.31 5.89
C SER A 13 -12.55 -23.23 6.93
N LEU A 14 -11.33 -23.28 7.50
CA LEU A 14 -10.55 -22.05 7.64
C LEU A 14 -10.39 -21.49 6.22
N ALA A 15 -11.37 -20.70 5.78
CA ALA A 15 -11.21 -19.81 4.66
C ALA A 15 -10.21 -18.76 5.13
N ILE A 16 -8.94 -19.06 4.87
CA ILE A 16 -7.95 -18.04 4.56
C ILE A 16 -8.55 -17.31 3.36
N LEU A 17 -9.34 -16.27 3.64
CA LEU A 17 -9.63 -15.23 2.68
C LEU A 17 -8.33 -14.43 2.58
N VAL A 18 -7.33 -15.02 1.93
CA VAL A 18 -6.40 -14.22 1.13
C VAL A 18 -7.33 -13.59 0.12
N ALA A 19 -7.69 -12.33 0.37
CA ALA A 19 -8.16 -11.49 -0.71
C ALA A 19 -7.11 -11.67 -1.80
N ASN A 20 -7.52 -12.32 -2.89
CA ASN A 20 -6.77 -12.39 -4.12
C ASN A 20 -6.85 -10.99 -4.75
N THR A 21 -6.44 -9.96 -4.01
CA THR A 21 -5.85 -8.78 -4.63
C THR A 21 -4.62 -9.35 -5.29
N ALA A 22 -4.64 -9.49 -6.62
CA ALA A 22 -3.43 -9.77 -7.37
C ALA A 22 -2.40 -8.75 -6.87
N VAL A 23 -1.48 -9.18 -6.01
CA VAL A 23 -0.42 -8.30 -5.52
C VAL A 23 0.32 -7.94 -6.80
N ALA A 24 0.19 -6.68 -7.22
CA ALA A 24 0.86 -6.19 -8.40
C ALA A 24 2.33 -6.61 -8.32
N GLU A 25 2.87 -7.09 -9.45
CA GLU A 25 4.23 -7.58 -9.50
C GLU A 25 5.18 -6.50 -8.91
N PRO A 26 6.12 -6.86 -8.02
CA PRO A 26 7.02 -5.88 -7.41
C PRO A 26 7.70 -4.99 -8.44
N GLY A 27 7.55 -3.66 -8.36
CA GLY A 27 8.06 -2.76 -9.40
C GLY A 27 7.25 -2.80 -10.70
N SER A 28 5.94 -3.06 -10.62
CA SER A 28 5.00 -2.96 -11.75
C SER A 28 3.86 -1.99 -11.46
N ARG A 29 4.08 -0.97 -10.61
CA ARG A 29 3.04 0.03 -10.32
C ARG A 29 2.69 0.77 -11.61
N GLU A 30 1.40 1.00 -11.81
CA GLU A 30 0.93 1.66 -13.03
C GLU A 30 1.38 3.12 -13.05
N ASP A 31 1.90 3.57 -14.20
CA ASP A 31 2.22 4.98 -14.38
C ASP A 31 0.91 5.80 -14.35
N ALA A 32 0.67 6.48 -13.23
CA ALA A 32 -0.45 7.38 -13.07
C ALA A 32 -0.15 8.70 -13.81
N THR A 33 -0.44 8.73 -15.12
CA THR A 33 -0.31 9.97 -15.91
C THR A 33 -1.10 11.13 -15.29
N PRO A 34 -0.61 12.37 -15.34
CA PRO A 34 -1.40 13.52 -14.93
C PRO A 34 -2.74 13.56 -15.69
N TRP A 35 -3.82 14.02 -15.03
CA TRP A 35 -5.10 14.21 -15.71
C TRP A 35 -4.93 15.05 -16.98
N PHE A 36 -5.28 14.45 -18.12
CA PHE A 36 -5.37 15.06 -19.45
C PHE A 36 -4.53 16.33 -19.66
N GLY A 37 -3.20 16.22 -19.50
CA GLY A 37 -2.23 17.24 -19.93
C GLY A 37 -2.29 18.62 -19.25
N LEU A 38 -2.98 18.78 -18.12
CA LEU A 38 -3.19 20.12 -17.50
C LEU A 38 -2.83 20.24 -16.00
N GLY A 39 -2.31 19.19 -15.35
CA GLY A 39 -1.90 19.23 -13.94
C GLY A 39 -0.53 18.62 -13.65
N SER A 40 0.05 18.92 -12.47
CA SER A 40 1.23 18.24 -11.95
C SER A 40 0.86 16.90 -11.30
N ILE A 41 1.82 15.98 -11.14
CA ILE A 41 1.63 14.75 -10.36
C ILE A 41 1.21 15.07 -8.92
N SER A 42 1.81 16.11 -8.32
CA SER A 42 1.43 16.61 -7.00
C SER A 42 -0.05 16.98 -6.91
N ASN A 43 -0.61 17.69 -7.90
CA ASN A 43 -2.06 18.00 -7.91
C ASN A 43 -2.90 16.71 -7.88
N ARG A 44 -2.53 15.70 -8.68
CA ARG A 44 -3.24 14.43 -8.69
C ARG A 44 -3.17 13.72 -7.33
N ILE A 45 -2.00 13.71 -6.70
CA ILE A 45 -1.80 13.14 -5.36
C ILE A 45 -2.71 13.85 -4.34
N LEU A 46 -2.78 15.18 -4.38
CA LEU A 46 -3.62 15.96 -3.47
C LEU A 46 -5.11 15.73 -3.73
N ASP A 47 -5.54 15.65 -4.99
CA ASP A 47 -6.94 15.34 -5.35
C ASP A 47 -7.35 13.95 -4.83
N ILE A 48 -6.48 12.93 -4.95
CA ILE A 48 -6.75 11.58 -4.42
C ILE A 48 -6.80 11.60 -2.88
N GLN A 49 -5.90 12.33 -2.21
CA GLN A 49 -5.95 12.52 -0.75
C GLN A 49 -7.28 13.14 -0.30
N GLU A 50 -7.77 14.14 -1.03
CA GLU A 50 -9.06 14.77 -0.74
C GLU A 50 -10.21 13.77 -0.89
N LYS A 51 -10.19 12.92 -1.92
CA LYS A 51 -11.17 11.83 -2.09
C LYS A 51 -11.12 10.83 -0.93
N ILE A 52 -9.94 10.34 -0.54
CA ILE A 52 -9.79 9.43 0.61
C ILE A 52 -10.41 10.06 1.86
N ALA A 53 -10.13 11.34 2.12
CA ALA A 53 -10.70 12.04 3.27
C ALA A 53 -12.24 12.18 3.18
N ALA A 54 -12.78 12.38 1.98
CA ALA A 54 -14.22 12.43 1.75
C ALA A 54 -14.87 11.06 1.98
N THR A 55 -14.33 9.99 1.40
CA THR A 55 -14.80 8.60 1.58
C THR A 55 -14.79 8.20 3.06
N GLN A 56 -13.73 8.52 3.82
CA GLN A 56 -13.67 8.27 5.27
C GLN A 56 -14.74 9.03 6.05
N LYS A 57 -15.05 10.26 5.64
CA LYS A 57 -16.10 11.07 6.26
C LYS A 57 -17.48 10.51 5.95
N GLU A 58 -17.74 10.14 4.70
CA GLU A 58 -19.01 9.54 4.27
C GLU A 58 -19.27 8.20 4.97
N MET A 59 -18.23 7.38 5.14
CA MET A 59 -18.30 6.16 5.95
C MET A 59 -18.71 6.44 7.39
N ALA A 60 -18.07 7.42 8.04
CA ALA A 60 -18.40 7.79 9.42
C ALA A 60 -19.83 8.31 9.55
N GLU A 61 -20.30 9.12 8.59
CA GLU A 61 -21.68 9.61 8.52
C GLU A 61 -22.68 8.47 8.30
N ALA A 62 -22.38 7.51 7.42
CA ALA A 62 -23.22 6.33 7.17
C ALA A 62 -23.32 5.43 8.41
N LEU A 63 -22.21 5.18 9.09
CA LEU A 63 -22.18 4.38 10.32
C LEU A 63 -22.97 5.03 11.47
N ASN A 64 -22.84 6.35 11.62
CA ASN A 64 -23.60 7.10 12.63
C ASN A 64 -25.10 7.09 12.31
N LYS A 65 -25.47 7.28 11.05
CA LYS A 65 -26.88 7.22 10.62
C LYS A 65 -27.50 5.85 10.88
N ALA A 66 -26.79 4.76 10.54
CA ALA A 66 -27.24 3.40 10.84
C ALA A 66 -27.39 3.20 12.36
N GLU A 67 -26.47 3.72 13.17
CA GLU A 67 -26.59 3.65 14.63
C GLU A 67 -27.80 4.41 15.18
N ASP A 68 -28.08 5.61 14.68
CA ASP A 68 -29.22 6.42 15.09
C ASP A 68 -30.57 5.76 14.74
N ASP A 69 -30.71 5.30 13.49
CA ASP A 69 -31.95 4.67 12.98
C ASP A 69 -32.30 3.40 13.78
N TYR A 70 -31.31 2.57 14.07
CA TYR A 70 -31.51 1.35 14.84
C TYR A 70 -31.67 1.61 16.34
N THR A 71 -31.00 2.64 16.88
CA THR A 71 -31.17 3.04 18.28
C THR A 71 -32.62 3.45 18.56
N GLU A 72 -33.24 4.23 17.67
CA GLU A 72 -34.66 4.60 17.81
C GLU A 72 -35.58 3.38 17.73
N ARG A 73 -35.30 2.42 16.83
CA ARG A 73 -36.06 1.18 16.70
C ARG A 73 -35.92 0.29 17.93
N LEU A 74 -34.71 0.16 18.47
CA LEU A 74 -34.41 -0.60 19.69
C LEU A 74 -35.10 0.02 20.91
N GLN A 75 -35.04 1.35 21.08
CA GLN A 75 -35.73 2.05 22.16
C GLN A 75 -37.24 1.82 22.11
N ARG A 76 -37.85 1.86 20.91
CA ARG A 76 -39.27 1.54 20.70
C ARG A 76 -39.61 0.10 21.09
N LEU A 77 -38.77 -0.87 20.72
CA LEU A 77 -38.97 -2.28 21.09
C LEU A 77 -38.77 -2.51 22.60
N GLU A 78 -37.81 -1.84 23.23
CA GLU A 78 -37.56 -1.92 24.66
C GLU A 78 -38.70 -1.28 25.48
N ALA A 79 -39.31 -0.21 24.98
CA ALA A 79 -40.52 0.36 25.57
C ALA A 79 -41.68 -0.65 25.50
N LYS A 80 -41.96 -1.21 24.32
CA LYS A 80 -43.00 -2.25 24.16
C LYS A 80 -42.76 -3.48 25.03
N ARG A 81 -41.50 -3.92 25.15
CA ARG A 81 -41.11 -5.03 26.02
C ARG A 81 -41.40 -4.75 27.49
N ARG A 82 -41.22 -3.51 27.95
CA ARG A 82 -41.53 -3.13 29.35
C ARG A 82 -43.03 -3.25 29.64
N ASP A 83 -43.87 -2.90 28.68
CA ASP A 83 -45.33 -2.90 28.81
C ASP A 83 -45.96 -4.28 28.53
N ALA A 84 -45.20 -5.21 27.93
CA ALA A 84 -45.67 -6.54 27.55
C ALA A 84 -45.83 -7.50 28.74
N LYS A 85 -46.74 -8.48 28.58
CA LYS A 85 -46.96 -9.54 29.58
C LYS A 85 -45.80 -10.54 29.59
N GLU A 86 -45.58 -11.15 30.75
CA GLU A 86 -44.44 -12.04 31.01
C GLU A 86 -44.59 -13.42 30.34
N ILE A 87 -45.83 -13.88 30.15
CA ILE A 87 -46.15 -15.16 29.50
C ILE A 87 -46.98 -14.88 28.24
N GLY A 88 -46.43 -15.21 27.08
CA GLY A 88 -47.14 -15.19 25.81
C GLY A 88 -48.15 -16.32 25.71
N TRP A 89 -49.36 -16.02 25.25
CA TRP A 89 -50.31 -17.06 24.85
C TRP A 89 -49.86 -17.64 23.50
N PRO A 90 -50.11 -18.93 23.17
CA PRO A 90 -49.56 -19.62 22.00
C PRO A 90 -49.86 -18.99 20.62
N LEU A 91 -50.66 -17.93 20.56
CA LEU A 91 -51.13 -17.25 19.35
C LEU A 91 -51.06 -15.71 19.46
N ILE A 92 -50.52 -15.17 20.56
CA ILE A 92 -50.42 -13.73 20.80
C ILE A 92 -48.93 -13.37 20.86
N THR A 93 -48.43 -12.81 19.76
CA THR A 93 -47.08 -12.22 19.65
C THR A 93 -47.05 -10.86 20.34
N ASP A 94 -47.09 -10.87 21.68
CA ASP A 94 -47.06 -9.66 22.51
C ASP A 94 -46.55 -10.00 23.92
N SER A 95 -45.46 -10.77 23.99
CA SER A 95 -44.82 -11.13 25.25
C SER A 95 -43.42 -10.55 25.38
N LYS A 96 -42.93 -10.44 26.62
CA LYS A 96 -41.55 -10.01 26.90
C LYS A 96 -40.50 -10.85 26.17
N ARG A 97 -40.80 -12.13 25.90
CA ARG A 97 -39.92 -13.04 25.17
C ARG A 97 -39.88 -12.70 23.68
N ASP A 98 -41.03 -12.49 23.06
CA ASP A 98 -41.12 -12.15 21.63
C ASP A 98 -40.38 -10.83 21.35
N TYR A 99 -40.55 -9.83 22.22
CA TYR A 99 -39.80 -8.58 22.09
C TYR A 99 -38.30 -8.76 22.35
N ALA A 100 -37.88 -9.68 23.23
CA ALA A 100 -36.47 -9.96 23.44
C ALA A 100 -35.82 -10.63 22.22
N GLU A 101 -36.53 -11.58 21.59
CA GLU A 101 -36.11 -12.19 20.32
C GLU A 101 -36.03 -11.12 19.23
N ARG A 102 -37.04 -10.26 19.10
CA ARG A 102 -37.03 -9.16 18.12
C ARG A 102 -35.93 -8.13 18.36
N ILE A 103 -35.63 -7.79 19.61
CA ILE A 103 -34.50 -6.91 19.96
C ILE A 103 -33.17 -7.56 19.55
N ALA A 104 -33.02 -8.86 19.76
CA ALA A 104 -31.82 -9.60 19.34
C ALA A 104 -31.67 -9.59 17.82
N GLU A 105 -32.75 -9.84 17.07
CA GLU A 105 -32.77 -9.73 15.61
C GLU A 105 -32.36 -8.33 15.14
N VAL A 106 -32.91 -7.26 15.72
CA VAL A 106 -32.57 -5.88 15.34
C VAL A 106 -31.12 -5.52 15.65
N ARG A 107 -30.55 -6.06 16.74
CA ARG A 107 -29.11 -5.88 17.04
C ARG A 107 -28.22 -6.63 16.05
N GLN A 108 -28.65 -7.80 15.58
CA GLN A 108 -27.96 -8.54 14.54
C GLN A 108 -28.05 -7.81 13.20
N GLU A 109 -29.24 -7.33 12.80
CA GLU A 109 -29.44 -6.50 11.61
C GLU A 109 -28.51 -5.26 11.63
N LEU A 110 -28.40 -4.55 12.77
CA LEU A 110 -27.48 -3.42 12.90
C LEU A 110 -26.01 -3.83 12.72
N ALA A 111 -25.61 -4.97 13.27
CA ALA A 111 -24.25 -5.44 13.17
C ALA A 111 -23.90 -5.84 11.72
N GLU A 112 -24.83 -6.49 11.02
CA GLU A 112 -24.72 -6.83 9.59
C GLU A 112 -24.64 -5.54 8.75
N GLU A 113 -25.53 -4.57 8.95
CA GLU A 113 -25.51 -3.31 8.20
C GLU A 113 -24.22 -2.50 8.45
N LYS A 114 -23.74 -2.43 9.70
CA LYS A 114 -22.45 -1.80 10.00
C LYS A 114 -21.27 -2.50 9.32
N GLN A 115 -21.34 -3.82 9.17
CA GLN A 115 -20.31 -4.60 8.49
C GLN A 115 -20.35 -4.41 6.97
N ASP A 116 -21.55 -4.36 6.38
CA ASP A 116 -21.74 -4.11 4.95
C ASP A 116 -21.22 -2.72 4.57
N VAL A 117 -21.61 -1.69 5.33
CA VAL A 117 -21.09 -0.32 5.16
C VAL A 117 -19.57 -0.30 5.26
N ARG A 118 -18.98 -0.95 6.26
CA ARG A 118 -17.51 -1.03 6.37
C ARG A 118 -16.88 -1.67 5.14
N THR A 119 -17.42 -2.79 4.69
CA THR A 119 -16.84 -3.56 3.58
C THR A 119 -16.85 -2.76 2.27
N ASP A 120 -17.94 -2.06 1.99
CA ASP A 120 -18.07 -1.24 0.77
C ASP A 120 -17.09 -0.05 0.79
N PHE A 121 -17.02 0.67 1.91
CA PHE A 121 -16.12 1.82 2.06
C PHE A 121 -14.64 1.41 2.18
N GLU A 122 -14.33 0.28 2.82
CA GLU A 122 -12.97 -0.27 2.87
C GLU A 122 -12.46 -0.61 1.46
N LYS A 123 -13.32 -1.19 0.61
CA LYS A 123 -12.95 -1.47 -0.77
C LYS A 123 -12.67 -0.19 -1.57
N GLU A 124 -13.52 0.82 -1.47
CA GLU A 124 -13.29 2.10 -2.14
C GLU A 124 -12.02 2.79 -1.61
N GLN A 125 -11.79 2.72 -0.30
CA GLN A 125 -10.57 3.25 0.31
C GLN A 125 -9.33 2.50 -0.21
N ASP A 126 -9.36 1.17 -0.28
CA ASP A 126 -8.25 0.37 -0.81
C ASP A 126 -7.93 0.73 -2.27
N GLU A 127 -8.95 0.96 -3.10
CA GLU A 127 -8.79 1.40 -4.50
C GLU A 127 -8.11 2.79 -4.58
N LEU A 128 -8.53 3.74 -3.75
CA LEU A 128 -7.93 5.08 -3.68
C LEU A 128 -6.52 5.05 -3.07
N GLU A 129 -6.27 4.19 -2.09
CA GLU A 129 -4.96 3.97 -1.48
C GLU A 129 -3.97 3.33 -2.45
N GLN A 130 -4.45 2.48 -3.36
CA GLN A 130 -3.64 2.01 -4.46
C GLN A 130 -3.37 3.13 -5.47
N GLU A 131 -4.40 3.89 -5.86
CA GLU A 131 -4.25 5.01 -6.81
C GLU A 131 -3.23 6.05 -6.32
N ILE A 132 -3.23 6.36 -5.02
CA ILE A 132 -2.27 7.32 -4.47
C ILE A 132 -0.84 6.78 -4.45
N LYS A 133 -0.64 5.49 -4.16
CA LYS A 133 0.69 4.85 -4.23
C LYS A 133 1.22 4.86 -5.66
N ASP A 134 0.36 4.62 -6.64
CA ASP A 134 0.71 4.68 -8.07
C ASP A 134 1.02 6.12 -8.52
N ALA A 135 0.26 7.10 -8.03
CA ALA A 135 0.54 8.52 -8.24
C ALA A 135 1.87 8.95 -7.60
N LEU A 136 2.17 8.48 -6.39
CA LEU A 136 3.45 8.72 -5.73
C LEU A 136 4.61 8.06 -6.48
N ALA A 137 4.45 6.83 -6.97
CA ALA A 137 5.48 6.11 -7.71
C ALA A 137 5.79 6.69 -9.10
N SER A 138 4.88 7.49 -9.64
CA SER A 138 4.97 8.05 -10.99
C SER A 138 6.14 9.01 -11.19
N PRO A 139 6.79 9.00 -12.37
CA PRO A 139 7.90 9.90 -12.65
C PRO A 139 7.44 11.38 -12.70
N PRO A 140 8.06 12.30 -11.93
CA PRO A 140 7.64 13.71 -11.85
C PRO A 140 7.95 14.53 -13.12
N ALA A 141 8.93 14.12 -13.92
CA ALA A 141 9.41 14.84 -15.10
C ALA A 141 9.62 13.92 -16.32
N SER A 142 9.61 14.46 -17.54
CA SER A 142 9.82 13.71 -18.78
C SER A 142 11.14 12.94 -18.82
N THR A 143 12.21 13.52 -18.28
CA THR A 143 13.53 12.85 -18.22
C THR A 143 13.60 11.73 -17.17
N ALA A 144 12.81 11.81 -16.10
CA ALA A 144 12.68 10.71 -15.13
C ALA A 144 11.84 9.58 -15.73
N ARG A 145 10.83 9.93 -16.54
CA ARG A 145 9.99 8.99 -17.29
C ARG A 145 10.80 8.20 -18.32
N GLU A 146 11.62 8.88 -19.13
CA GLU A 146 12.53 8.22 -20.08
C GLU A 146 13.48 7.24 -19.37
N ARG A 147 13.99 7.59 -18.19
CA ARG A 147 14.82 6.67 -17.39
C ARG A 147 14.03 5.47 -16.89
N MET A 148 12.82 5.68 -16.40
CA MET A 148 11.95 4.59 -15.94
C MET A 148 11.55 3.65 -17.08
N GLU A 149 11.24 4.17 -18.26
CA GLU A 149 10.93 3.35 -19.45
C GLU A 149 12.08 2.41 -19.83
N LEU A 150 13.33 2.78 -19.51
CA LEU A 150 14.52 1.95 -19.72
C LEU A 150 14.75 0.92 -18.61
N VAL A 151 14.06 1.03 -17.47
CA VAL A 151 14.17 0.12 -16.34
C VAL A 151 12.97 -0.83 -16.33
N ARG A 152 13.26 -2.12 -16.41
CA ARG A 152 12.27 -3.18 -16.58
C ARG A 152 11.39 -3.37 -15.35
N THR A 153 10.10 -3.60 -15.55
CA THR A 153 9.16 -3.95 -14.47
C THR A 153 9.50 -5.27 -13.78
N GLY A 154 9.05 -5.48 -12.54
CA GLY A 154 9.34 -6.73 -11.83
C GLY A 154 10.71 -6.74 -11.12
N THR A 155 11.46 -5.65 -11.18
CA THR A 155 12.87 -5.61 -10.78
C THR A 155 13.11 -4.74 -9.55
N ALA A 156 14.20 -5.04 -8.84
CA ALA A 156 14.62 -4.23 -7.70
C ALA A 156 14.98 -2.80 -8.12
N SER A 157 15.61 -2.61 -9.28
CA SER A 157 15.95 -1.27 -9.77
C SER A 157 14.69 -0.46 -10.08
N ARG A 158 13.67 -1.09 -10.69
CA ARG A 158 12.39 -0.42 -10.98
C ARG A 158 11.68 -0.02 -9.72
N GLU A 159 11.53 -0.94 -8.76
CA GLU A 159 10.88 -0.61 -7.49
C GLU A 159 11.68 0.44 -6.70
N ALA A 160 13.02 0.41 -6.74
CA ALA A 160 13.84 1.47 -6.15
C ALA A 160 13.56 2.84 -6.80
N HIS A 161 13.38 2.89 -8.12
CA HIS A 161 12.99 4.12 -8.82
C HIS A 161 11.57 4.59 -8.51
N GLU A 162 10.61 3.68 -8.36
CA GLU A 162 9.26 3.99 -7.88
C GLU A 162 9.32 4.62 -6.47
N VAL A 163 10.10 4.03 -5.56
CA VAL A 163 10.31 4.56 -4.22
C VAL A 163 11.00 5.93 -4.24
N TYR A 164 11.99 6.10 -5.11
CA TYR A 164 12.66 7.39 -5.30
C TYR A 164 11.68 8.47 -5.79
N ASN A 165 10.85 8.17 -6.77
CA ASN A 165 9.83 9.09 -7.23
C ASN A 165 8.82 9.42 -6.14
N ALA A 166 8.43 8.44 -5.33
CA ALA A 166 7.54 8.65 -4.20
C ALA A 166 8.12 9.67 -3.21
N LEU A 167 9.42 9.62 -2.95
CA LEU A 167 10.11 10.60 -2.10
C LEU A 167 10.13 12.01 -2.72
N VAL A 168 10.37 12.12 -4.04
CA VAL A 168 10.36 13.41 -4.76
C VAL A 168 8.94 13.99 -4.80
N ASN A 169 7.96 13.19 -5.21
CA ASN A 169 6.56 13.60 -5.29
C ASN A 169 5.98 13.96 -3.92
N LEU A 170 6.41 13.27 -2.86
CA LEU A 170 6.10 13.62 -1.48
C LEU A 170 6.59 15.03 -1.14
N ARG A 171 7.89 15.30 -1.37
CA ARG A 171 8.49 16.63 -1.13
C ARG A 171 7.70 17.71 -1.87
N ASP A 172 7.46 17.53 -3.17
CA ASP A 172 6.75 18.50 -3.99
C ASP A 172 5.30 18.72 -3.51
N SER A 173 4.60 17.65 -3.14
CA SER A 173 3.23 17.73 -2.61
C SER A 173 3.16 18.45 -1.27
N ILE A 174 4.15 18.23 -0.39
CA ILE A 174 4.23 18.91 0.91
C ILE A 174 4.52 20.40 0.71
N LEU A 175 5.48 20.75 -0.16
CA LEU A 175 5.79 22.15 -0.48
C LEU A 175 4.56 22.88 -1.01
N GLN A 176 3.79 22.24 -1.89
CA GLN A 176 2.55 22.81 -2.42
C GLN A 176 1.48 23.00 -1.33
N LEU A 177 1.33 22.05 -0.41
CA LEU A 177 0.43 22.17 0.74
C LEU A 177 0.87 23.32 1.68
N ASN A 178 2.18 23.49 1.87
CA ASN A 178 2.74 24.55 2.71
C ASN A 178 2.64 25.94 2.06
N GLU A 179 2.70 26.03 0.73
CA GLU A 179 2.43 27.28 0.01
C GLU A 179 0.98 27.75 0.25
N ARG A 180 0.01 26.84 0.12
CA ARG A 180 -1.39 27.10 0.46
C ARG A 180 -1.54 27.58 1.90
N LEU A 181 -0.90 26.87 2.84
CA LEU A 181 -1.01 27.21 4.25
C LEU A 181 -0.35 28.56 4.59
N SER A 182 0.76 28.91 3.93
CA SER A 182 1.44 30.20 4.08
C SER A 182 0.56 31.38 3.65
N SER A 183 -0.31 31.18 2.66
CA SER A 183 -1.26 32.20 2.20
C SER A 183 -2.45 32.44 3.16
N GLU A 184 -2.73 31.47 4.06
CA GLU A 184 -3.85 31.47 5.00
C GLU A 184 -3.40 31.12 6.43
N SER A 185 -2.32 31.75 6.89
CA SER A 185 -1.59 31.32 8.08
C SER A 185 -2.35 31.37 9.42
N THR A 186 -3.44 32.13 9.49
CA THR A 186 -4.32 32.20 10.67
C THR A 186 -5.47 31.20 10.63
N ASN A 187 -5.60 30.41 9.56
CA ASN A 187 -6.67 29.45 9.38
C ASN A 187 -6.30 28.09 10.04
N TYR A 188 -6.58 27.94 11.33
CA TYR A 188 -6.26 26.70 12.07
C TYR A 188 -6.91 25.45 11.50
N ARG A 189 -8.12 25.59 10.96
CA ARG A 189 -8.83 24.47 10.34
C ARG A 189 -8.08 24.00 9.10
N LEU A 190 -7.64 24.93 8.26
CA LEU A 190 -6.79 24.62 7.12
C LEU A 190 -5.47 23.98 7.56
N ALA A 191 -4.81 24.53 8.59
CA ALA A 191 -3.57 23.97 9.13
C ALA A 191 -3.74 22.52 9.61
N SER A 192 -4.77 22.24 10.41
CA SER A 192 -5.10 20.89 10.87
C SER A 192 -5.36 19.92 9.71
N THR A 193 -6.13 20.35 8.69
CA THR A 193 -6.39 19.52 7.51
C THR A 193 -5.13 19.28 6.68
N THR A 194 -4.26 20.28 6.56
CA THR A 194 -2.99 20.21 5.83
C THR A 194 -2.03 19.23 6.52
N TYR A 195 -1.82 19.36 7.83
CA TYR A 195 -0.96 18.44 8.57
C TYR A 195 -1.46 17.00 8.51
N LYS A 196 -2.79 16.78 8.61
CA LYS A 196 -3.38 15.44 8.42
C LYS A 196 -3.10 14.86 7.02
N ALA A 197 -3.16 15.67 5.98
CA ALA A 197 -2.82 15.24 4.62
C ALA A 197 -1.32 14.90 4.50
N GLN A 198 -0.44 15.73 5.04
CA GLN A 198 1.02 15.49 5.04
C GLN A 198 1.39 14.22 5.80
N ILE A 199 0.83 14.02 7.00
CA ILE A 199 0.98 12.80 7.80
C ILE A 199 0.59 11.55 7.01
N ARG A 200 -0.53 11.59 6.28
CA ARG A 200 -0.94 10.47 5.42
C ARG A 200 0.05 10.22 4.29
N LEU A 201 0.51 11.26 3.60
CA LEU A 201 1.51 11.12 2.54
C LEU A 201 2.83 10.53 3.05
N TYR A 202 3.32 11.00 4.21
CA TYR A 202 4.51 10.41 4.85
C TYR A 202 4.33 8.92 5.11
N ARG A 203 3.18 8.51 5.67
CA ARG A 203 2.89 7.11 5.97
C ARG A 203 2.87 6.24 4.71
N TYR A 204 2.28 6.70 3.61
CA TYR A 204 2.30 5.96 2.34
C TYR A 204 3.73 5.76 1.81
N VAL A 205 4.57 6.79 1.83
CA VAL A 205 5.95 6.69 1.35
C VAL A 205 6.83 5.83 2.27
N ILE A 206 6.63 5.90 3.59
CA ILE A 206 7.28 5.01 4.56
C ILE A 206 6.89 3.56 4.26
N GLN A 207 5.60 3.28 4.05
CA GLN A 207 5.12 1.95 3.71
C GLN A 207 5.74 1.44 2.40
N MET A 208 5.79 2.26 1.34
CA MET A 208 6.43 1.89 0.08
C MET A 208 7.91 1.54 0.25
N ASN A 209 8.66 2.32 1.05
CA ASN A 209 10.05 2.01 1.36
C ASN A 209 10.20 0.71 2.17
N GLN A 210 9.30 0.45 3.13
CA GLN A 210 9.30 -0.77 3.94
C GLN A 210 9.02 -1.99 3.07
N GLU A 211 7.98 -1.94 2.23
CA GLU A 211 7.65 -2.99 1.26
C GLU A 211 8.86 -3.32 0.37
N PHE A 212 9.50 -2.31 -0.22
CA PHE A 212 10.70 -2.52 -1.05
C PHE A 212 11.84 -3.17 -0.25
N ARG A 213 12.12 -2.66 0.96
CA ARG A 213 13.17 -3.17 1.85
C ARG A 213 12.95 -4.64 2.22
N GLU A 214 11.69 -5.05 2.42
CA GLU A 214 11.31 -6.43 2.72
C GLU A 214 11.43 -7.33 1.48
N ARG A 215 10.96 -6.84 0.31
CA ARG A 215 11.04 -7.57 -0.96
C ARG A 215 12.47 -7.84 -1.41
N ILE A 216 13.45 -7.04 -1.01
CA ILE A 216 14.87 -7.35 -1.24
C ILE A 216 15.25 -8.73 -0.70
N ASP A 217 14.86 -9.06 0.53
CA ASP A 217 15.20 -10.34 1.13
C ASP A 217 14.21 -11.45 0.76
N GLN A 218 12.93 -11.11 0.57
CA GLN A 218 11.86 -12.09 0.35
C GLN A 218 11.70 -12.49 -1.12
N VAL A 219 12.01 -11.59 -2.06
CA VAL A 219 11.75 -11.76 -3.49
C VAL A 219 13.04 -11.70 -4.30
N TYR A 220 13.76 -10.57 -4.23
CA TYR A 220 14.85 -10.29 -5.16
C TYR A 220 16.08 -11.17 -4.93
N LYS A 221 16.57 -11.29 -3.69
CA LYS A 221 17.72 -12.17 -3.37
C LYS A 221 17.41 -13.65 -3.66
N PRO A 222 16.25 -14.20 -3.26
CA PRO A 222 15.87 -15.56 -3.64
C PRO A 222 15.79 -15.77 -5.16
N GLY A 223 15.15 -14.85 -5.90
CA GLY A 223 15.06 -14.94 -7.36
C GLY A 223 16.42 -14.93 -8.05
N MET A 224 17.34 -14.06 -7.61
CA MET A 224 18.73 -14.07 -8.10
C MET A 224 19.46 -15.39 -7.79
N LYS A 225 19.21 -15.98 -6.62
CA LYS A 225 19.85 -17.24 -6.20
C LYS A 225 19.37 -18.41 -7.04
N GLU A 226 18.07 -18.47 -7.32
CA GLU A 226 17.50 -19.47 -8.22
C GLU A 226 18.11 -19.36 -9.62
N LEU A 227 18.24 -18.13 -10.14
CA LEU A 227 18.87 -17.90 -11.43
C LEU A 227 20.35 -18.31 -11.43
N GLU A 228 21.11 -18.02 -10.36
CA GLU A 228 22.51 -18.47 -10.23
C GLU A 228 22.61 -20.01 -10.29
N GLN A 229 21.68 -20.72 -9.65
CA GLN A 229 21.62 -22.18 -9.68
C GLN A 229 21.33 -22.72 -11.09
N ARG A 230 20.36 -22.10 -11.80
CA ARG A 230 20.02 -22.45 -13.19
C ARG A 230 21.20 -22.24 -14.13
N VAL A 231 21.90 -21.10 -14.01
CA VAL A 231 23.12 -20.82 -14.78
C VAL A 231 24.22 -21.84 -14.46
N GLY A 232 24.40 -22.19 -13.19
CA GLY A 232 25.34 -23.24 -12.78
C GLY A 232 25.01 -24.63 -13.35
N ALA A 233 23.72 -24.98 -13.48
CA ALA A 233 23.27 -26.19 -14.14
C ALA A 233 23.50 -26.14 -15.66
N ALA A 234 23.19 -25.00 -16.30
CA ALA A 234 23.42 -24.79 -17.73
C ALA A 234 24.91 -24.97 -18.08
N VAL A 235 25.83 -24.40 -17.29
CA VAL A 235 27.28 -24.59 -17.48
C VAL A 235 27.67 -26.06 -17.43
N LYS A 236 27.09 -26.85 -16.52
CA LYS A 236 27.36 -28.30 -16.44
C LYS A 236 26.84 -29.03 -17.68
N ASN A 237 25.63 -28.71 -18.13
CA ASN A 237 25.01 -29.33 -19.31
C ASN A 237 25.76 -28.99 -20.61
N THR A 238 26.24 -27.74 -20.76
CA THR A 238 27.04 -27.33 -21.92
C THR A 238 28.36 -28.10 -21.99
N LYS A 239 28.99 -28.45 -20.86
CA LYS A 239 30.23 -29.25 -20.87
C LYS A 239 30.01 -30.65 -21.46
N THR A 240 28.84 -31.25 -21.23
CA THR A 240 28.49 -32.60 -21.68
C THR A 240 27.75 -32.65 -23.02
N SER A 241 27.46 -31.50 -23.65
CA SER A 241 26.70 -31.45 -24.91
C SER A 241 27.48 -31.99 -26.12
N ALA A 242 26.78 -32.27 -27.21
CA ALA A 242 27.38 -32.71 -28.48
C ALA A 242 28.01 -31.56 -29.32
N MET A 243 28.04 -30.34 -28.78
CA MET A 243 28.59 -29.17 -29.47
C MET A 243 30.11 -29.30 -29.69
N SER A 244 30.64 -28.56 -30.67
CA SER A 244 32.09 -28.43 -30.83
C SER A 244 32.74 -27.74 -29.62
N GLU A 245 34.01 -28.04 -29.35
CA GLU A 245 34.73 -27.46 -28.21
C GLU A 245 34.75 -25.92 -28.26
N ALA A 246 34.92 -25.34 -29.45
CA ALA A 246 34.89 -23.89 -29.62
C ALA A 246 33.52 -23.29 -29.25
N GLN A 247 32.41 -23.97 -29.57
CA GLN A 247 31.07 -23.54 -29.20
C GLN A 247 30.82 -23.68 -27.70
N LYS A 248 31.25 -24.79 -27.08
CA LYS A 248 31.16 -24.99 -25.62
C LYS A 248 31.87 -23.88 -24.86
N GLN A 249 33.11 -23.58 -25.25
CA GLN A 249 33.92 -22.55 -24.61
C GLN A 249 33.34 -21.14 -24.80
N ARG A 250 32.65 -20.87 -25.92
CA ARG A 250 31.96 -19.60 -26.12
C ARG A 250 30.76 -19.48 -25.19
N GLU A 251 29.95 -20.53 -25.08
CA GLU A 251 28.72 -20.52 -24.32
C GLU A 251 28.97 -20.53 -22.81
N ILE A 252 29.91 -21.35 -22.34
CA ILE A 252 30.36 -21.34 -20.93
C ILE A 252 30.83 -19.95 -20.53
N ARG A 253 31.60 -19.24 -21.38
CA ARG A 253 32.04 -17.87 -21.10
C ARG A 253 30.89 -16.88 -20.96
N LYS A 254 29.80 -17.02 -21.73
CA LYS A 254 28.62 -16.17 -21.56
C LYS A 254 27.94 -16.46 -20.21
N LEU A 255 27.68 -17.74 -19.93
CA LEU A 255 27.04 -18.18 -18.68
C LEU A 255 27.86 -17.80 -17.44
N GLU A 256 29.19 -17.86 -17.52
CA GLU A 256 30.06 -17.42 -16.42
C GLU A 256 30.02 -15.90 -16.22
N ARG A 257 29.97 -15.09 -17.28
CA ARG A 257 29.78 -13.63 -17.15
C ARG A 257 28.45 -13.30 -16.47
N ILE A 258 27.40 -14.00 -16.87
CA ILE A 258 26.06 -13.92 -16.29
C ILE A 258 26.12 -14.23 -14.79
N ARG A 259 26.81 -15.31 -14.41
CA ARG A 259 26.98 -15.69 -13.01
C ARG A 259 27.77 -14.66 -12.20
N VAL A 260 28.83 -14.09 -12.76
CA VAL A 260 29.61 -13.03 -12.10
C VAL A 260 28.73 -11.80 -11.86
N ALA A 261 27.94 -11.38 -12.85
CA ALA A 261 27.07 -10.23 -12.72
C ALA A 261 25.94 -10.46 -11.67
N LEU A 262 25.39 -11.68 -11.53
CA LEU A 262 24.53 -12.04 -10.40
C LEU A 262 25.22 -11.84 -9.05
N GLN A 263 26.45 -12.33 -8.94
CA GLN A 263 27.22 -12.24 -7.70
C GLN A 263 27.53 -10.78 -7.33
N GLU A 264 27.78 -9.94 -8.32
CA GLU A 264 27.96 -8.49 -8.16
C GLU A 264 26.65 -7.75 -7.80
N GLY A 265 25.49 -8.32 -8.13
CA GLY A 265 24.19 -7.76 -7.80
C GLY A 265 23.80 -7.89 -6.32
N TYR A 266 24.25 -8.92 -5.59
CA TYR A 266 23.90 -9.09 -4.16
C TYR A 266 24.34 -7.90 -3.29
N PRO A 267 25.61 -7.42 -3.36
CA PRO A 267 26.01 -6.22 -2.64
C PRO A 267 25.20 -4.98 -3.04
N LYS A 268 24.76 -4.87 -4.31
CA LYS A 268 23.92 -3.75 -4.76
C LYS A 268 22.54 -3.80 -4.11
N LEU A 269 21.92 -4.98 -4.01
CA LEU A 269 20.67 -5.16 -3.26
C LEU A 269 20.82 -4.78 -1.77
N ASP A 270 21.94 -5.11 -1.13
CA ASP A 270 22.20 -4.68 0.26
C ASP A 270 22.37 -3.15 0.38
N ARG A 271 22.99 -2.51 -0.62
CA ARG A 271 23.05 -1.05 -0.70
C ARG A 271 21.66 -0.43 -0.86
N HIS A 272 20.81 -0.99 -1.72
CA HIS A 272 19.41 -0.55 -1.89
C HIS A 272 18.61 -0.69 -0.60
N LYS A 273 18.78 -1.81 0.11
CA LYS A 273 18.13 -2.04 1.41
C LYS A 273 18.54 -1.00 2.45
N THR A 274 19.83 -0.67 2.48
CA THR A 274 20.39 0.35 3.38
C THR A 274 19.90 1.74 3.00
N TRP A 275 19.85 2.05 1.71
CA TRP A 275 19.31 3.29 1.16
C TRP A 275 17.83 3.49 1.55
N ALA A 276 16.98 2.48 1.32
CA ALA A 276 15.58 2.51 1.74
C ALA A 276 15.44 2.69 3.27
N GLY A 277 16.29 2.02 4.06
CA GLY A 277 16.33 2.19 5.51
C GLY A 277 16.60 3.63 5.97
N ARG A 278 17.54 4.33 5.33
CA ARG A 278 17.84 5.74 5.64
C ARG A 278 16.72 6.68 5.24
N ASN A 279 16.06 6.40 4.12
CA ASN A 279 14.91 7.20 3.67
C ASN A 279 13.74 7.04 4.65
N ILE A 280 13.46 5.81 5.13
CA ILE A 280 12.44 5.58 6.17
C ILE A 280 12.73 6.42 7.41
N GLU A 281 13.97 6.41 7.91
CA GLU A 281 14.35 7.19 9.09
C GLU A 281 14.15 8.69 8.87
N THR A 282 14.56 9.20 7.71
CA THR A 282 14.40 10.62 7.33
C THR A 282 12.92 11.01 7.29
N VAL A 283 12.09 10.22 6.61
CA VAL A 283 10.66 10.50 6.46
C VAL A 283 9.91 10.31 7.77
N GLN A 284 10.31 9.36 8.62
CA GLN A 284 9.73 9.16 9.95
C GLN A 284 9.99 10.35 10.85
N ASN A 285 11.19 10.94 10.84
CA ASN A 285 11.47 12.14 11.63
C ASN A 285 10.56 13.31 11.21
N LEU A 286 10.34 13.50 9.91
CA LEU A 286 9.42 14.53 9.41
C LEU A 286 7.96 14.24 9.80
N LEU A 287 7.56 12.98 9.76
CA LEU A 287 6.25 12.54 10.24
C LEU A 287 6.06 12.90 11.72
N ASP A 288 7.02 12.57 12.58
CA ASP A 288 6.96 12.84 14.02
C ASP A 288 6.87 14.35 14.31
N VAL A 289 7.59 15.17 13.55
CA VAL A 289 7.48 16.64 13.60
C VAL A 289 6.06 17.08 13.24
N HIS A 290 5.49 16.59 12.15
CA HIS A 290 4.15 17.00 11.71
C HIS A 290 3.03 16.49 12.62
N GLU A 291 3.19 15.33 13.24
CA GLU A 291 2.29 14.85 14.29
C GLU A 291 2.32 15.80 15.50
N THR A 292 3.52 16.21 15.93
CA THR A 292 3.68 17.20 17.00
C THR A 292 3.05 18.55 16.62
N LEU A 293 3.21 19.00 15.38
CA LEU A 293 2.57 20.24 14.89
C LEU A 293 1.05 20.14 14.91
N LEU A 294 0.48 19.01 14.48
CA LEU A 294 -0.95 18.78 14.48
C LEU A 294 -1.53 18.83 15.91
N GLU A 295 -0.85 18.21 16.88
CA GLU A 295 -1.24 18.26 18.29
C GLU A 295 -1.23 19.69 18.86
N ASN A 296 -0.27 20.50 18.44
CA ASN A 296 -0.08 21.86 18.95
C ASN A 296 -0.85 22.94 18.18
N VAL A 297 -1.36 22.65 16.98
CA VAL A 297 -2.03 23.66 16.13
C VAL A 297 -3.30 24.20 16.77
N GLU A 298 -3.99 23.37 17.57
CA GLU A 298 -5.19 23.77 18.32
C GLU A 298 -4.86 24.66 19.52
N ILE A 299 -3.60 24.64 19.99
CA ILE A 299 -3.13 25.36 21.19
C ILE A 299 -2.42 26.67 20.81
N ALA A 300 -1.61 26.65 19.77
CA ALA A 300 -0.64 27.70 19.49
C ALA A 300 -1.23 28.99 18.91
N GLY A 301 -2.36 28.94 18.22
CA GLY A 301 -2.98 30.15 17.69
C GLY A 301 -2.17 30.87 16.59
N ASP A 302 -1.08 30.28 16.08
CA ASP A 302 -0.34 30.82 14.93
C ASP A 302 0.39 29.69 14.19
N ALA A 303 -0.14 29.28 13.03
CA ALA A 303 0.48 28.23 12.23
C ALA A 303 1.70 28.76 11.44
N ALA A 304 1.80 30.07 11.20
CA ALA A 304 2.78 30.66 10.28
C ALA A 304 4.23 30.42 10.71
N ALA A 305 4.52 30.63 12.00
CA ALA A 305 5.87 30.53 12.55
C ALA A 305 6.40 29.10 12.51
N LEU A 306 5.53 28.11 12.70
CA LEU A 306 5.87 26.69 12.65
C LEU A 306 6.14 26.19 11.23
N ILE A 307 5.48 26.80 10.22
CA ILE A 307 5.62 26.42 8.81
C ILE A 307 6.98 26.84 8.23
N ALA A 308 7.50 28.01 8.61
CA ALA A 308 8.73 28.53 8.01
C ALA A 308 9.96 27.67 8.33
N GLU A 309 10.06 27.18 9.57
CA GLU A 309 11.16 26.31 10.00
C GLU A 309 11.10 24.95 9.29
N VAL A 310 9.92 24.35 9.25
CA VAL A 310 9.65 23.05 8.64
C VAL A 310 9.82 23.08 7.11
N ASN A 311 9.41 24.18 6.46
CA ASN A 311 9.62 24.38 5.02
C ASN A 311 11.10 24.39 4.65
N SER A 312 11.93 25.07 5.45
CA SER A 312 13.37 25.12 5.16
C SER A 312 14.03 23.74 5.23
N GLU A 313 13.55 22.88 6.15
CA GLU A 313 14.00 21.50 6.27
C GLU A 313 13.56 20.66 5.07
N ILE A 314 12.30 20.78 4.64
CA ILE A 314 11.75 20.04 3.49
C ILE A 314 12.36 20.51 2.16
N GLU A 315 12.56 21.81 1.98
CA GLU A 315 13.25 22.37 0.81
C GLU A 315 14.69 21.86 0.72
N GLY A 316 15.35 21.68 1.87
CA GLY A 316 16.70 21.14 1.97
C GLY A 316 16.82 19.62 1.77
N LEU A 317 15.71 18.87 1.71
CA LEU A 317 15.73 17.44 1.47
C LEU A 317 16.17 17.15 0.03
N ASP A 318 17.37 16.59 -0.11
CA ASP A 318 17.88 16.04 -1.36
C ASP A 318 17.93 14.52 -1.25
N PHE A 319 16.96 13.86 -1.88
CA PHE A 319 16.95 12.41 -1.95
C PHE A 319 17.92 11.94 -3.03
N VAL A 320 18.87 11.09 -2.66
CA VAL A 320 19.84 10.54 -3.61
C VAL A 320 19.18 9.42 -4.40
N ALA A 321 19.22 9.51 -5.74
CA ALA A 321 18.71 8.47 -6.61
C ALA A 321 19.41 7.11 -6.37
N PRO A 322 18.68 5.99 -6.45
CA PRO A 322 19.26 4.67 -6.27
C PRO A 322 20.25 4.35 -7.41
N GLU A 323 21.27 3.56 -7.10
CA GLU A 323 22.19 3.02 -8.10
C GLU A 323 21.45 1.98 -8.96
N LEU A 324 21.60 2.00 -10.29
CA LEU A 324 21.03 0.96 -11.13
C LEU A 324 21.72 -0.39 -10.91
N ILE A 325 20.94 -1.46 -10.78
CA ILE A 325 21.46 -2.82 -10.78
C ILE A 325 21.45 -3.30 -12.24
N GLU A 326 22.62 -3.33 -12.86
CA GLU A 326 22.81 -3.74 -14.28
C GLU A 326 22.29 -5.14 -14.63
N TYR A 327 21.91 -5.94 -13.62
CA TYR A 327 21.46 -7.32 -13.78
C TYR A 327 19.95 -7.43 -13.47
N ASP A 328 19.13 -6.74 -14.25
CA ASP A 328 17.68 -6.92 -14.28
C ASP A 328 17.31 -7.94 -15.38
N LEU A 329 17.88 -9.16 -15.27
CA LEU A 329 17.91 -10.12 -16.39
C LEU A 329 16.58 -10.83 -16.67
N GLU A 330 16.32 -11.05 -17.96
CA GLU A 330 15.17 -11.81 -18.48
C GLU A 330 15.41 -13.32 -18.49
N ALA A 331 14.33 -14.11 -18.39
CA ALA A 331 14.34 -15.50 -18.86
C ALA A 331 14.60 -15.59 -20.39
N SER A 332 14.25 -14.57 -21.17
CA SER A 332 14.45 -14.44 -22.62
C SER A 332 15.85 -13.98 -23.04
N ASP A 333 16.62 -13.33 -22.15
CA ASP A 333 18.09 -13.19 -22.31
C ASP A 333 18.78 -14.56 -22.29
N PHE A 334 18.05 -15.56 -21.78
CA PHE A 334 18.42 -16.95 -21.68
C PHE A 334 17.50 -17.81 -22.54
N GLU A 335 17.50 -17.63 -23.87
CA GLU A 335 17.32 -18.79 -24.77
C GLU A 335 18.44 -19.83 -24.47
N ILE A 336 18.42 -20.40 -23.26
CA ILE A 336 18.92 -21.71 -22.93
C ILE A 336 17.88 -22.61 -23.61
N GLY A 337 18.04 -22.77 -24.92
CA GLY A 337 17.27 -23.75 -25.67
C GLY A 337 17.35 -25.06 -24.91
N ASP A 338 16.21 -25.71 -24.75
CA ASP A 338 16.21 -27.11 -24.37
C ASP A 338 17.09 -27.82 -25.42
N PRO A 339 18.10 -28.64 -25.04
CA PRO A 339 18.89 -29.38 -26.04
C PRO A 339 18.04 -30.27 -26.96
N ALA A 340 16.73 -30.41 -26.69
CA ALA A 340 15.73 -31.04 -27.55
C ALA A 340 15.30 -30.20 -28.77
N ASP A 341 15.54 -28.89 -28.80
CA ASP A 341 15.07 -27.99 -29.88
C ASP A 341 16.16 -27.68 -30.94
N VAL A 342 17.24 -28.46 -30.96
CA VAL A 342 18.24 -28.44 -32.05
C VAL A 342 18.12 -29.74 -32.86
N GLU A 343 17.06 -29.83 -33.67
CA GLU A 343 16.99 -30.74 -34.83
C GLU A 343 16.93 -29.96 -36.14
#